data_AF-A0A832UF03-F1
#
_entry.id   AF-A0A832UF03-F1
#
_cell.length_a   1.000
_cell.length_b   1.000
_cell.length_c   1.000
_cell.angle_alpha   90.00
_cell.angle_beta   90.00
_cell.angle_gamma   90.00
#
_symmetry.space_group_name_H-M   'P 1'
#
loop_
_entity.id
_entity.type
_entity.pdbx_description
1 polymer ?
#
loop_
_entity_poly.entity_id
_entity_poly.type
_entity_poly.pdbx_seq_one_letter_code
_entity_poly.pdbx_strand_id
1 'polypeptide(L)' 'ARDLMSREHITIHEDDSILNAMQMMQRNRHQDLMVVDSRNNVVGKIEICRIIQHLRIAGEL' A
#
# COMPACT_ATOMS: atom_id res chain seq x y z
N ALA A 1 10.60 -11.77 19.91
CA ALA A 1 10.06 -10.78 18.94
C ALA A 1 9.53 -11.41 17.63
N ARG A 2 9.26 -12.73 17.56
CA ARG A 2 8.80 -13.41 16.33
C ARG A 2 7.30 -13.75 16.32
N ASP A 3 6.65 -13.66 17.48
CA ASP A 3 5.22 -14.00 17.69
C ASP A 3 4.23 -12.85 17.43
N LEU A 4 4.71 -11.67 16.99
CA LEU A 4 3.88 -10.50 16.71
C LEU A 4 3.84 -10.15 15.20
N MET A 5 4.19 -11.09 14.34
CA MET A 5 4.07 -10.92 12.89
C MET A 5 2.79 -11.62 12.42
N SER A 6 1.67 -10.89 12.42
CA SER A 6 0.47 -11.34 11.71
C SER A 6 0.83 -11.58 10.24
N ARG A 7 0.66 -12.82 9.79
CA ARG A 7 1.20 -13.39 8.55
C ARG A 7 0.51 -12.92 7.26
N GLU A 8 -0.40 -11.96 7.32
CA GLU A 8 -1.15 -11.50 6.16
C GLU A 8 -0.90 -10.02 5.93
N HIS A 9 0.28 -9.71 5.41
CA HIS A 9 0.50 -8.40 4.80
C HIS A 9 -0.19 -8.38 3.45
N ILE A 10 -1.04 -7.38 3.25
CA ILE A 10 -1.81 -7.23 2.02
C ILE A 10 -0.88 -6.62 0.98
N THR A 11 -0.81 -7.26 -0.20
CA THR A 11 0.12 -6.89 -1.26
C THR A 11 -0.63 -6.43 -2.51
N ILE A 12 0.01 -5.56 -3.29
CA ILE A 12 -0.40 -5.12 -4.62
C ILE A 12 0.78 -5.20 -5.58
N HIS A 13 0.52 -5.33 -6.87
CA HIS A 13 1.57 -5.31 -7.88
C HIS A 13 2.05 -3.88 -8.14
N GLU A 14 3.31 -3.71 -8.54
CA GLU A 14 3.87 -2.39 -8.90
C GLU A 14 3.16 -1.70 -10.08
N ASP A 15 2.48 -2.48 -10.92
CA ASP A 15 1.67 -2.00 -12.04
C ASP A 15 0.22 -1.68 -11.64
N ASP A 16 -0.19 -1.92 -10.39
CA ASP A 16 -1.54 -1.61 -9.93
C ASP A 16 -1.74 -0.10 -9.80
N SER A 17 -2.92 0.37 -10.23
CA SER A 17 -3.27 1.77 -10.07
C SER A 17 -3.42 2.16 -8.58
N ILE A 18 -3.14 3.44 -8.27
CA ILE A 18 -3.37 4.00 -6.93
C ILE A 18 -4.83 3.85 -6.50
N LEU A 19 -5.78 3.90 -7.46
CA LEU A 19 -7.19 3.66 -7.18
C LEU A 19 -7.43 2.22 -6.66
N ASN A 20 -6.84 1.22 -7.30
CA ASN A 20 -6.91 -0.16 -6.85
C ASN A 20 -6.30 -0.32 -5.45
N ALA A 21 -5.15 0.32 -5.21
CA ALA A 21 -4.51 0.34 -3.89
C ALA A 21 -5.45 0.92 -2.81
N MET A 22 -6.07 2.07 -3.05
CA MET A 22 -7.02 2.67 -2.11
C MET A 22 -8.26 1.78 -1.88
N GLN A 23 -8.78 1.14 -2.93
CA GLN A 23 -9.88 0.19 -2.79
C GLN A 23 -9.48 -1.04 -1.95
N MET A 24 -8.24 -1.54 -2.10
CA MET A 24 -7.73 -2.64 -1.26
C MET A 24 -7.53 -2.22 0.19
N MET A 25 -6.99 -1.04 0.45
CA MET A 25 -6.90 -0.48 1.80
C MET A 25 -8.28 -0.42 2.47
N GLN A 26 -9.28 0.12 1.76
CA GLN A 26 -10.65 0.25 2.27
C GLN A 26 -11.31 -1.11 2.52
N ARG A 27 -11.23 -2.04 1.56
CA ARG A 27 -11.89 -3.35 1.66
C ARG A 27 -11.34 -4.19 2.79
N ASN A 28 -10.03 -4.11 3.02
CA ASN A 28 -9.37 -4.90 4.05
C ASN A 28 -9.20 -4.15 5.38
N ARG A 29 -9.69 -2.91 5.48
CA ARG A 29 -9.52 -2.03 6.65
C ARG A 29 -8.05 -1.90 7.09
N HIS A 30 -7.15 -1.89 6.12
CA HIS A 30 -5.71 -1.77 6.33
C HIS A 30 -5.22 -0.46 5.72
N GLN A 31 -4.34 0.26 6.42
CA GLN A 31 -3.94 1.61 6.02
C GLN A 31 -2.70 1.64 5.10
N ASP A 32 -2.04 0.49 4.98
CA ASP A 32 -0.84 0.30 4.20
C ASP A 32 -0.88 -1.02 3.41
N LEU A 33 -0.15 -1.04 2.30
CA LEU A 33 -0.01 -2.21 1.42
C LEU A 33 1.45 -2.35 1.04
N MET A 34 1.92 -3.59 0.89
CA MET A 34 3.24 -3.85 0.31
C MET A 34 3.12 -3.91 -1.22
N VAL A 35 4.05 -3.24 -1.90
CA VAL A 35 4.15 -3.28 -3.36
C VAL A 35 5.13 -4.39 -3.73
N VAL A 36 4.72 -5.31 -4.60
CA VAL A 36 5.54 -6.41 -5.09
C VAL A 36 5.77 -6.33 -6.60
N ASP A 37 6.93 -6.83 -7.04
CA ASP A 37 7.23 -7.00 -8.46
C ASP A 37 6.59 -8.29 -9.04
N SER A 38 6.78 -8.50 -10.34
CA SER A 38 6.33 -9.71 -11.05
C SER A 38 6.93 -11.03 -10.54
N ARG A 39 8.01 -10.97 -9.77
CA ARG A 39 8.67 -12.11 -9.12
C ARG A 39 8.26 -12.25 -7.65
N ASN A 40 7.26 -11.48 -7.21
CA ASN A 40 6.73 -11.45 -5.84
C ASN A 40 7.76 -10.99 -4.78
N ASN A 41 8.75 -10.20 -5.18
CA ASN A 41 9.65 -9.52 -4.25
C ASN A 41 9.03 -8.20 -3.80
N VAL A 42 9.17 -7.86 -2.52
CA VAL A 42 8.73 -6.56 -2.00
C VAL A 42 9.65 -5.47 -2.53
N VAL A 43 9.09 -4.55 -3.32
CA VAL A 43 9.79 -3.40 -3.90
C VAL A 43 9.43 -2.08 -3.23
N GLY A 44 8.34 -2.05 -2.47
CA GLY A 44 7.92 -0.82 -1.79
C GLY A 44 6.77 -1.01 -0.82
N LYS A 45 6.33 0.13 -0.28
CA LYS A 45 5.17 0.24 0.61
C LYS A 45 4.37 1.48 0.24
N ILE A 46 3.05 1.36 0.23
CA ILE A 46 2.13 2.48 0.06
C ILE A 46 1.28 2.63 1.32
N GLU A 47 1.09 3.88 1.77
CA GLU A 47 0.29 4.21 2.94
C GLU A 47 -0.68 5.34 2.58
N ILE A 48 -1.90 5.30 3.11
CA ILE A 48 -2.89 6.35 2.85
C ILE A 48 -2.40 7.74 3.28
N CYS A 49 -1.68 7.84 4.40
CA CYS A 49 -1.10 9.10 4.87
C CYS A 49 -0.08 9.67 3.88
N ARG A 50 0.71 8.81 3.22
CA ARG A 50 1.66 9.25 2.19
C ARG A 50 0.97 9.72 0.92
N ILE A 51 -0.13 9.07 0.52
CA ILE A 51 -0.96 9.51 -0.61
C ILE A 51 -1.49 10.92 -0.31
N ILE A 52 -2.11 11.14 0.85
CA ILE A 52 -2.65 12.45 1.25
C ILE A 52 -1.54 13.51 1.30
N GLN A 53 -0.38 13.19 1.88
CA GLN A 53 0.77 14.10 1.90
C GLN A 53 1.24 14.45 0.49
N HIS A 54 1.30 13.48 -0.41
CA HIS A 54 1.72 13.69 -1.79
C HIS A 54 0.76 14.64 -2.52
N LEU A 55 -0.56 14.42 -2.38
CA LEU A 55 -1.57 15.29 -2.99
C LEU A 55 -1.52 16.73 -2.47
N ARG A 56 -1.27 16.91 -1.16
CA ARG A 56 -1.06 18.24 -0.57
C ARG A 56 0.17 18.95 -1.11
N ILE A 57 1.26 18.23 -1.38
CA ILE A 57 2.49 18.80 -1.94
C ILE A 57 2.32 19.12 -3.42
N ALA A 58 1.60 18.28 -4.16
CA ALA A 58 1.31 18.48 -5.58
C ALA A 58 0.34 19.64 -5.86
N GLY A 59 -0.31 20.20 -4.84
CA GLY A 59 -1.32 21.25 -4.99
C GLY A 59 -2.65 20.76 -5.53
N GLU A 60 -2.91 19.45 -5.43
CA GLU A 60 -4.17 18.81 -5.83
C GLU A 60 -5.21 18.79 -4.69
N LEU A 61 -4.84 19.30 -3.52
CA LEU A 61 -5.64 19.38 -2.29
C LEU A 61 -5.37 20.69 -1.54
#